data_AF-A0A0R0C023-F1
#
_entry.id   AF-A0A0R0C023-F1
#
_cell.length_a   1.000
_cell.length_b   1.000
_cell.length_c   1.000
_cell.angle_alpha   90.00
_cell.angle_beta   90.00
_cell.angle_gamma   90.00
#
_symmetry.space_group_name_H-M   'P 1'
#
loop_
_entity.id
_entity.type
_entity.pdbx_description
1 polymer ?
#
loop_
_entity_poly.entity_id
_entity_poly.type
_entity_poly.pdbx_seq_one_letter_code
_entity_poly.pdbx_strand_id
1 'polypeptide(L)' 'MDTLHLFLEGPGRETIPVTTLDAESYGSPQVTNEATRRTLVDDNGNIAEQTDKSGYRYQFRERFGIWSLIVSD' A
#
# COMPACT_ATOMS: atom_id res chain seq x y z
N MET A 1 -19.10 12.86 5.70
CA MET A 1 -18.30 12.13 4.70
C MET A 1 -17.03 11.75 5.42
N ASP A 2 -17.00 10.54 5.96
CA ASP A 2 -15.86 10.02 6.69
C ASP A 2 -14.69 9.86 5.72
N THR A 3 -13.58 10.49 6.06
CA THR A 3 -12.35 10.40 5.28
C THR A 3 -11.66 9.14 5.75
N LEU A 4 -11.73 8.07 4.96
CA LEU A 4 -11.04 6.82 5.32
C LEU A 4 -9.53 7.05 5.28
N HIS A 5 -8.87 6.85 6.41
CA HIS A 5 -7.42 6.93 6.53
C HIS A 5 -6.81 5.53 6.42
N LEU A 6 -5.84 5.38 5.50
CA LEU A 6 -5.13 4.12 5.28
C LEU A 6 -3.81 4.11 6.03
N PHE A 7 -3.52 2.98 6.68
CA PHE A 7 -2.24 2.78 7.35
C PHE A 7 -1.67 1.39 7.06
N LEU A 8 -0.35 1.29 7.06
CA LEU A 8 0.36 0.02 7.13
C LEU A 8 0.83 -0.23 8.56
N GLU A 9 0.38 -1.34 9.15
CA GLU A 9 0.85 -1.84 10.44
C GLU A 9 2.00 -2.84 10.23
N GLY A 10 3.16 -2.54 10.83
CA GLY A 10 4.36 -3.36 10.74
C GLY A 10 4.43 -4.45 11.82
N PRO A 11 5.40 -5.36 11.72
CA PRO A 11 5.58 -6.45 12.68
C PRO A 11 5.84 -5.97 14.12
N GLY A 12 6.36 -4.76 14.28
CA GLY A 12 6.56 -4.10 15.57
C GLY A 12 5.33 -3.36 16.11
N ARG A 13 4.16 -3.48 15.47
CA ARG A 13 2.96 -2.64 15.72
C ARG A 13 3.16 -1.14 15.45
N GLU A 14 4.19 -0.81 14.69
CA GLU A 14 4.39 0.51 14.13
C GLU A 14 3.34 0.77 13.05
N THR A 15 2.76 1.97 13.01
CA THR A 15 1.75 2.34 12.01
C THR A 15 2.27 3.48 11.15
N ILE A 16 2.14 3.32 9.84
CA ILE A 16 2.59 4.31 8.86
C ILE A 16 1.39 4.75 8.03
N PRO A 17 1.05 6.05 8.01
CA PRO A 17 0.02 6.56 7.12
C PRO A 17 0.45 6.39 5.67
N VAL A 18 -0.48 5.93 4.83
CA VAL A 18 -0.21 5.69 3.42
C VAL A 18 -1.35 6.20 2.55
N THR A 19 -1.03 6.46 1.29
CA THR A 19 -2.00 6.80 0.26
C THR A 19 -1.88 5.84 -0.92
N THR A 20 -2.94 5.70 -1.71
CA THR A 20 -2.89 4.85 -2.91
C THR A 20 -2.27 5.65 -4.04
N LEU A 21 -1.22 5.11 -4.66
CA LEU A 21 -0.70 5.62 -5.92
C LEU A 21 -1.63 5.14 -7.02
N ASP A 22 -2.48 6.03 -7.53
CA ASP A 22 -3.25 5.75 -8.74
C ASP A 22 -2.30 5.51 -9.92
N ALA A 23 -2.55 4.41 -10.64
CA ALA A 23 -1.70 3.91 -11.72
C ALA A 23 -1.56 4.88 -12.90
N GLU A 24 -2.30 6.00 -12.92
CA GLU A 24 -2.20 7.03 -13.95
C GLU A 24 -0.97 7.94 -13.79
N SER A 25 -0.32 7.99 -12.61
CA SER A 25 0.84 8.87 -12.38
C SER A 25 2.21 8.22 -12.60
N TYR A 26 2.31 6.89 -12.66
CA TYR A 26 3.54 6.18 -13.02
C TYR A 26 3.34 5.50 -14.38
N GLY A 27 4.03 6.03 -15.40
CA GLY A 27 3.83 5.69 -16.81
C GLY A 27 3.59 4.20 -17.08
N SER A 28 2.45 3.95 -17.76
CA SER A 28 1.99 2.69 -18.36
C SER A 28 1.48 1.61 -17.40
N PRO A 29 0.16 1.50 -17.18
CA PRO A 29 -0.44 0.29 -16.65
C PRO A 29 -0.46 -0.76 -17.77
N GLN A 30 0.44 -1.75 -17.73
CA GLN A 30 0.12 -3.01 -18.38
C GLN A 30 -1.04 -3.63 -17.60
N VAL A 31 -2.26 -3.37 -18.09
CA VAL A 31 -3.49 -4.01 -17.65
C VAL A 31 -3.44 -5.48 -18.08
N THR A 32 -2.73 -6.29 -17.32
CA THR A 32 -2.92 -7.74 -17.32
C THR A 32 -3.96 -8.06 -16.26
N ASN A 33 -5.00 -8.79 -16.65
CA ASN A 33 -6.12 -9.27 -15.84
C ASN A 33 -5.70 -10.13 -14.62
N GLU A 34 -4.98 -9.55 -13.67
CA GLU A 34 -4.65 -10.13 -12.37
C GLU A 34 -4.88 -9.04 -11.34
N ALA A 35 -5.83 -9.28 -10.42
CA ALA A 35 -6.19 -8.47 -9.25
C ALA A 35 -5.37 -7.18 -9.10
N THR A 36 -5.97 -6.04 -9.44
CA THR A 36 -5.36 -4.69 -9.43
C THR A 36 -4.40 -4.54 -8.25
N ARG A 37 -3.11 -4.80 -8.47
CA ARG A 37 -2.10 -4.69 -7.43
C ARG A 37 -2.01 -3.22 -7.06
N ARG A 38 -2.39 -2.91 -5.82
CA ARG A 38 -2.32 -1.54 -5.33
C ARG A 38 -0.89 -1.25 -4.92
N THR A 39 -0.41 -0.07 -5.29
CA THR A 39 0.84 0.48 -4.80
C THR A 39 0.48 1.54 -3.76
N LEU A 40 1.06 1.45 -2.57
CA LEU A 40 0.87 2.42 -1.50
C LEU A 40 2.14 3.24 -1.32
N VAL A 41 1.99 4.47 -0.86
CA VAL A 41 3.12 5.38 -0.58
C VAL A 41 2.92 6.09 0.74
N ASP A 42 3.99 6.20 1.53
CA ASP A 42 3.99 7.00 2.76
C ASP A 42 4.35 8.47 2.49
N ASP A 43 4.23 9.32 3.51
CA ASP A 43 4.54 10.76 3.41
C ASP A 43 6.01 11.07 3.05
N ASN A 44 6.91 10.09 3.22
CA ASN A 44 8.33 10.23 2.86
C ASN A 44 8.61 9.77 1.42
N GLY A 45 7.60 9.31 0.69
CA GLY A 45 7.74 8.76 -0.66
C GLY A 45 8.18 7.29 -0.69
N ASN A 46 8.18 6.58 0.45
CA ASN A 46 8.51 5.16 0.48
C ASN A 46 7.38 4.35 -0.16
N ILE A 47 7.73 3.55 -1.17
CA ILE A 47 6.76 2.75 -1.92
C ILE A 47 6.59 1.38 -1.26
N ALA A 48 5.34 0.99 -1.03
CA ALA A 48 4.93 -0.33 -0.58
C ALA A 48 4.12 -1.06 -1.66
N GLU A 49 4.54 -2.28 -1.97
CA GLU A 49 3.93 -3.12 -3.01
C GLU A 49 3.11 -4.23 -2.37
N GLN A 50 1.93 -4.49 -2.93
CA GLN A 50 1.07 -5.58 -2.49
C GLN A 50 1.74 -6.93 -2.75
N THR A 51 1.81 -7.76 -1.71
CA THR A 51 2.50 -9.07 -1.71
C THR A 51 1.53 -10.25 -1.77
N ASP A 52 0.29 -10.06 -1.37
CA ASP A 52 -0.75 -11.09 -1.36
C ASP A 52 -1.83 -10.86 -2.40
N LYS A 53 -2.60 -11.90 -2.72
CA LYS A 53 -3.74 -11.78 -3.64
C LYS A 53 -4.99 -11.19 -2.98
N SER A 54 -5.07 -11.16 -1.65
CA SER A 54 -6.25 -10.69 -0.92
C SER A 54 -6.28 -9.17 -0.75
N GLY A 55 -5.16 -8.46 -0.94
CA GLY A 55 -5.11 -6.99 -0.95
C GLY A 55 -4.72 -6.35 0.37
N TYR A 56 -4.30 -7.13 1.36
CA TYR A 56 -4.08 -6.66 2.73
C TYR A 56 -2.62 -6.67 3.17
N ARG A 57 -1.71 -7.30 2.43
CA ARG A 57 -0.31 -7.44 2.82
C ARG A 57 0.60 -6.70 1.86
N TYR A 58 1.43 -5.84 2.42
CA TYR A 58 2.33 -4.99 1.67
C TYR A 58 3.76 -5.16 2.18
N GLN A 59 4.72 -4.85 1.33
CA GLN A 59 6.12 -4.75 1.70
C GLN A 59 6.70 -3.47 1.10
N PHE A 60 7.34 -2.67 1.95
CA PHE A 60 8.10 -1.52 1.49
C PHE A 60 9.36 -1.99 0.76
N ARG A 61 9.71 -1.33 -0.35
CA ARG A 61 10.93 -1.67 -1.11
C ARG A 61 12.21 -1.57 -0.29
N GLU A 62 12.25 -0.59 0.62
CA GLU A 62 13.43 -0.28 1.44
C GLU A 62 13.36 -0.83 2.87
N ARG A 63 12.23 -1.45 3.27
CA ARG A 63 12.06 -2.02 4.62
C ARG A 63 11.69 -3.50 4.53
N PHE A 64 12.48 -4.33 5.17
CA PHE A 64 12.19 -5.75 5.29
C PHE A 64 11.05 -5.99 6.28
N GLY A 65 10.09 -6.82 5.89
CA GLY A 65 8.94 -7.19 6.72
C GLY A 65 7.62 -7.14 5.95
N ILE A 66 6.65 -7.94 6.39
CA ILE A 66 5.29 -7.90 5.86
C ILE A 66 4.45 -6.97 6.72
N TRP A 67 3.78 -6.04 6.06
CA TRP A 67 2.94 -5.03 6.66
C TRP A 67 1.48 -5.30 6.33
N SER A 68 0.59 -5.01 7.27
CA SER A 68 -0.85 -5.22 7.09
C SER A 68 -1.55 -3.89 6.86
N LEU A 69 -2.38 -3.82 5.82
CA LEU A 69 -3.24 -2.67 5.56
C LEU A 69 -4.39 -2.63 6.56
N ILE A 70 -4.49 -1.52 7.27
CA ILE A 70 -5.60 -1.21 8.18
C ILE A 70 -6.27 0.08 7.72
N VAL A 71 -7.57 0.20 8.00
CA VAL A 71 -8.40 1.35 7.64
C VAL A 71 -8.99 1.90 8.93
N SER A 72 -8.87 3.21 9.14
CA SER A 72 -9.52 3.94 10.23
C SER A 72 -10.52 4.94 9.67
N ASP A 73 -11.62 5.16 10.40
CA ASP A 73 -12.46 6.35 10.27
C ASP A 73 -11.87 7.54 11.05
#